data_AF-A0A6P1UY32-F1
#
_entry.id   AF-A0A6P1UY32-F1
#
_cell.length_a   1.000
_cell.length_b   1.000
_cell.length_c   1.000
_cell.angle_alpha   90.00
_cell.angle_beta   90.00
_cell.angle_gamma   90.00
#
_symmetry.space_group_name_H-M   'P 1'
#
loop_
_entity.id
_entity.type
_entity.pdbx_description
1 polymer ?
#
loop_
_entity_poly.entity_id
_entity_poly.type
_entity_poly.pdbx_seq_one_letter_code
_entity_poly.pdbx_strand_id
1 'polypeptide(L)'
;MSLKPEEMTCRIVIGYMQSGRGPLGEPLPEKLVESGKAWAKRELVSGRKVRTMDQQQVVETCLFTVYPGVVVDIDWKITTKDLVYTVRNIDRKTDQIIITGEADGRHDRTGD
;
A
#
# COMPACT_ATOMS: atom_id res chain seq x y z
N MET A 1 16.49 -17.16 -5.44
CA MET A 1 17.46 -16.11 -5.06
C MET A 1 16.94 -15.56 -3.74
N SER A 2 17.74 -15.59 -2.68
CA SER A 2 17.31 -15.10 -1.36
C SER A 2 17.29 -13.57 -1.35
N LEU A 3 16.23 -12.99 -0.78
CA LEU A 3 16.13 -11.56 -0.52
C LEU A 3 17.26 -11.12 0.42
N LYS A 4 17.96 -10.02 0.09
CA LYS A 4 19.08 -9.53 0.90
C LYS A 4 18.64 -8.38 1.81
N PRO A 5 19.12 -8.29 3.06
CA PRO A 5 18.75 -7.21 3.98
C PRO A 5 19.07 -5.80 3.45
N GLU A 6 20.15 -5.66 2.67
CA GLU A 6 20.60 -4.41 2.07
C GLU A 6 19.63 -3.84 1.01
N GLU A 7 18.76 -4.67 0.43
CA GLU A 7 17.74 -4.23 -0.53
C GLU A 7 16.48 -3.68 0.16
N MET A 8 16.35 -3.85 1.48
CA MET A 8 15.15 -3.57 2.26
C MET A 8 15.13 -2.12 2.74
N THR A 9 15.06 -1.17 1.80
CA THR A 9 15.25 0.27 2.06
C THR A 9 13.96 1.05 2.31
N CYS A 10 12.80 0.46 2.03
CA CYS A 10 11.50 1.13 2.16
C CYS A 10 10.77 0.64 3.41
N ARG A 11 10.46 1.54 4.34
CA ARG A 11 9.58 1.21 5.48
C ARG A 11 8.13 1.32 5.05
N ILE A 12 7.36 0.25 5.30
CA ILE A 12 5.94 0.18 4.97
C ILE A 12 5.09 -0.13 6.21
N VAL A 13 3.88 0.41 6.20
CA VAL A 13 2.79 0.01 7.08
C VAL A 13 1.75 -0.71 6.23
N ILE A 14 1.29 -1.86 6.72
CA ILE A 14 0.26 -2.67 6.07
C ILE A 14 -1.00 -2.58 6.91
N GLY A 15 -2.14 -2.30 6.30
CA GLY A 15 -3.41 -2.23 7.02
C GLY A 15 -4.61 -2.30 6.09
N TYR A 16 -5.80 -2.39 6.64
CA TYR A 16 -7.04 -2.38 5.89
C TYR A 16 -7.93 -1.23 6.31
N MET A 17 -8.76 -0.74 5.40
CA MET A 17 -9.75 0.28 5.72
C MET A 17 -10.93 -0.39 6.42
N GLN A 18 -11.21 0.04 7.65
CA GLN A 18 -12.37 -0.39 8.40
C GLN A 18 -13.42 0.71 8.39
N SER A 19 -14.60 0.38 7.87
CA SER A 19 -15.79 1.20 8.05
C SER A 19 -16.48 0.85 9.37
N GLY A 20 -17.16 1.83 9.95
CA GLY A 20 -17.86 1.68 11.21
C GLY A 20 -19.18 2.46 11.22
N ARG A 21 -20.01 2.17 12.21
CA ARG A 21 -21.20 2.98 12.50
C ARG A 21 -21.10 3.54 13.91
N GLY A 22 -21.56 4.77 14.07
CA GLY A 22 -21.64 5.43 15.36
C GLY A 22 -22.83 4.93 16.18
N PRO A 23 -22.98 5.42 17.42
CA PRO A 23 -24.03 4.98 18.34
C PRO A 23 -25.46 5.19 17.83
N LEU A 24 -25.67 6.08 16.86
CA LEU A 24 -26.97 6.35 16.25
C LEU A 24 -27.12 5.70 14.86
N GLY A 25 -26.17 4.85 14.46
CA GLY A 25 -26.16 4.16 13.17
C GLY A 25 -25.59 4.98 12.01
N GLU A 26 -25.10 6.19 12.27
CA GLU A 26 -24.44 7.04 11.30
C GLU A 26 -23.12 6.42 10.78
N PRO A 27 -22.78 6.56 9.49
CA PRO A 27 -21.49 6.07 8.98
C PRO A 27 -20.36 6.89 9.58
N LEU A 28 -19.35 6.22 10.12
CA LEU A 28 -18.11 6.86 10.57
C LEU A 28 -17.09 6.94 9.43
N PRO A 29 -16.18 7.93 9.44
CA PRO A 29 -15.06 7.97 8.52
C PRO A 29 -14.29 6.64 8.55
N GLU A 30 -13.94 6.12 7.38
CA GLU A 30 -13.11 4.91 7.32
C GLU A 30 -11.77 5.16 7.99
N LYS A 31 -11.34 4.20 8.80
CA LYS A 31 -10.06 4.26 9.49
C LYS A 31 -9.15 3.17 8.98
N LEU A 32 -7.90 3.52 8.71
CA LEU A 32 -6.87 2.52 8.48
C LEU A 32 -6.58 1.77 9.79
N VAL A 33 -6.84 0.46 9.80
CA VAL A 33 -6.43 -0.44 10.88
C VAL A 33 -5.10 -1.07 10.50
N GLU A 34 -4.04 -0.71 11.22
CA GLU A 34 -2.71 -1.28 11.00
C GLU A 34 -2.70 -2.77 11.36
N SER A 35 -2.32 -3.61 10.40
CA SER A 35 -2.09 -5.04 10.61
C SER A 35 -0.62 -5.38 10.82
N GLY A 36 0.31 -4.54 10.36
CA GLY A 36 1.74 -4.79 10.52
C GLY A 36 2.64 -3.71 9.93
N LYS A 37 3.94 -3.80 10.24
CA LYS A 37 4.99 -2.93 9.70
C LYS A 37 6.15 -3.80 9.23
N ALA A 38 6.76 -3.41 8.12
CA ALA A 38 7.89 -4.14 7.56
C ALA A 38 8.86 -3.19 6.88
N TRP A 39 10.10 -3.64 6.74
CA TRP A 39 10.97 -3.15 5.68
C TRP A 39 10.64 -3.91 4.40
N ALA A 40 10.78 -3.25 3.26
CA ALA A 40 10.50 -3.79 1.95
C ALA A 40 11.55 -3.33 0.95
N LYS A 41 11.87 -4.19 -0.02
CA LYS A 41 12.47 -3.77 -1.28
C LYS A 41 11.35 -3.20 -2.15
N ARG A 42 11.43 -1.91 -2.50
CA ARG A 42 10.46 -1.23 -3.37
C ARG A 42 11.02 -1.14 -4.79
N GLU A 43 10.23 -1.56 -5.76
CA GLU A 43 10.57 -1.49 -7.18
C GLU A 43 9.41 -0.86 -7.96
N LEU A 44 9.69 0.23 -8.68
CA LEU A 44 8.71 0.87 -9.56
C LEU A 44 8.53 0.01 -10.82
N VAL A 45 7.31 -0.47 -11.06
CA VAL A 45 6.97 -1.26 -12.26
C VAL A 45 6.55 -0.34 -13.39
N SER A 46 5.66 0.61 -13.09
CA SER A 46 5.24 1.62 -14.06
C SER A 46 4.79 2.89 -13.34
N GLY A 47 5.14 4.03 -13.92
CA GLY A 47 4.65 5.33 -13.49
C GLY A 47 3.93 6.00 -14.64
N ARG A 48 2.62 5.77 -14.78
CA ARG A 48 1.83 6.52 -15.78
C ARG A 48 1.05 7.62 -15.07
N LYS A 49 1.55 8.86 -15.20
CA LYS A 49 0.80 10.05 -14.82
C LYS A 49 -0.19 10.36 -15.95
N VAL A 50 -1.43 9.90 -15.81
CA VAL A 50 -2.49 10.23 -16.77
C VAL A 50 -3.10 11.56 -16.34
N ARG A 51 -2.93 12.60 -17.18
CA ARG A 51 -3.61 13.88 -17.01
C ARG A 51 -4.91 13.82 -17.79
N THR A 52 -6.02 13.53 -17.13
CA THR A 52 -7.36 13.70 -17.69
C THR A 52 -7.94 14.99 -17.08
N MET A 53 -8.68 15.78 -17.85
CA MET A 53 -9.14 17.13 -17.47
C MET A 53 -9.87 17.22 -16.12
N ASP A 54 -10.42 16.11 -15.62
CA ASP A 54 -11.16 16.07 -14.33
C ASP A 54 -10.46 15.33 -13.18
N GLN A 55 -9.37 14.58 -13.41
CA GLN A 55 -8.69 13.85 -12.33
C GLN A 55 -7.19 13.68 -12.61
N GLN A 56 -6.38 13.91 -11.58
CA GLN A 56 -4.97 13.54 -11.58
C GLN A 56 -4.88 12.04 -11.24
N GLN A 57 -5.00 11.17 -12.24
CA GLN A 57 -4.85 9.74 -12.03
C GLN A 57 -3.37 9.37 -12.17
N VAL A 58 -2.67 9.30 -11.03
CA VAL A 58 -1.36 8.69 -10.95
C VAL A 58 -1.59 7.18 -10.77
N VAL A 59 -1.43 6.39 -11.82
CA VAL A 59 -1.39 4.93 -11.70
C VAL A 59 0.08 4.54 -11.57
N GLU A 60 0.67 4.88 -10.43
CA GLU A 60 2.00 4.34 -10.09
C GLU A 60 1.81 2.91 -9.60
N THR A 61 2.41 1.94 -10.29
CA THR A 61 2.42 0.55 -9.85
C THR A 61 3.80 0.22 -9.29
N CYS A 62 3.86 -0.23 -8.04
CA CYS A 62 5.09 -0.66 -7.36
C CYS A 62 5.00 -2.15 -6.95
N LEU A 63 6.15 -2.82 -6.91
CA LEU A 63 6.33 -4.05 -6.16
C LEU A 63 6.94 -3.71 -4.80
N PHE A 64 6.41 -4.35 -3.77
CA PHE A 64 6.97 -4.37 -2.43
C PHE A 64 7.32 -5.80 -2.09
N THR A 65 8.61 -6.13 -2.09
CA THR A 65 9.08 -7.45 -1.68
C THR A 65 9.46 -7.41 -0.21
N VAL A 66 8.88 -8.29 0.59
CA VAL A 66 9.08 -8.38 2.04
C VAL A 66 9.46 -9.80 2.45
N TYR A 67 10.07 -9.94 3.63
CA TYR A 67 10.24 -11.26 4.23
C TYR A 67 8.88 -11.89 4.61
N PRO A 68 8.81 -13.23 4.68
CA PRO A 68 7.62 -13.93 5.16
C PRO A 68 7.24 -13.53 6.59
N GLY A 69 5.96 -13.66 6.94
CA GLY A 69 5.43 -13.41 8.29
C GLY A 69 4.60 -12.14 8.41
N VAL A 70 4.49 -11.34 7.36
CA VAL A 70 3.51 -10.25 7.32
C VAL A 70 2.12 -10.77 6.92
N VAL A 71 1.08 -10.19 7.53
CA VAL A 71 -0.30 -10.39 7.11
C VAL A 71 -0.67 -9.28 6.14
N VAL A 72 -1.14 -9.66 4.96
CA VAL A 72 -1.54 -8.76 3.89
C VAL A 72 -2.59 -9.45 3.02
N ASP A 73 -3.56 -8.69 2.51
CA ASP A 73 -4.59 -9.18 1.60
C ASP A 73 -4.85 -8.19 0.45
N ILE A 74 -5.58 -8.64 -0.56
CA ILE A 74 -6.03 -7.80 -1.68
C ILE A 74 -6.90 -6.65 -1.14
N ASP A 75 -6.82 -5.50 -1.81
CA ASP A 75 -7.48 -4.23 -1.46
C ASP A 75 -7.06 -3.60 -0.12
N TRP A 76 -6.15 -4.24 0.62
CA TRP A 76 -5.49 -3.59 1.75
C TRP A 76 -4.57 -2.46 1.29
N LYS A 77 -4.14 -1.64 2.23
CA LYS A 77 -3.28 -0.48 2.02
C LYS A 77 -1.84 -0.77 2.42
N ILE A 78 -0.92 -0.35 1.55
CA ILE A 78 0.50 -0.20 1.85
C ILE A 78 0.78 1.29 1.96
N THR A 79 1.10 1.77 3.16
CA THR A 79 1.49 3.15 3.40
C THR A 79 3.00 3.23 3.46
N THR A 80 3.57 4.02 2.56
CA THR A 80 4.98 4.43 2.58
C THR A 80 5.10 5.83 3.19
N LYS A 81 6.30 6.40 3.22
CA LYS A 81 6.49 7.80 3.62
C LYS A 81 5.75 8.79 2.70
N ASP A 82 5.69 8.49 1.41
CA ASP A 82 5.29 9.47 0.39
C ASP A 82 3.91 9.18 -0.21
N LEU A 83 3.55 7.90 -0.32
CA LEU A 83 2.35 7.44 -1.02
C LEU A 83 1.67 6.29 -0.29
N VAL A 84 0.36 6.20 -0.49
CA VAL A 84 -0.48 5.06 -0.12
C VAL A 84 -0.79 4.26 -1.39
N TYR A 85 -0.70 2.94 -1.29
CA TYR A 85 -1.00 2.02 -2.38
C TYR A 85 -2.12 1.07 -1.98
N THR A 86 -3.01 0.77 -2.90
CA THR A 86 -3.92 -0.36 -2.80
C THR A 86 -3.24 -1.63 -3.29
N VAL A 87 -3.30 -2.70 -2.50
CA VAL A 87 -2.78 -4.02 -2.87
C VAL A 87 -3.64 -4.63 -3.96
N ARG A 88 -3.02 -4.99 -5.09
CA ARG A 88 -3.68 -5.58 -6.26
C ARG A 88 -3.30 -7.02 -6.54
N ASN A 89 -2.11 -7.43 -6.11
CA ASN A 89 -1.67 -8.81 -6.23
C ASN A 89 -0.73 -9.17 -5.09
N ILE A 90 -0.73 -10.45 -4.70
CA ILE A 90 0.16 -11.00 -3.68
C ILE A 90 0.70 -12.34 -4.18
N ASP A 91 2.00 -12.39 -4.43
CA ASP A 91 2.74 -13.62 -4.74
C ASP A 91 3.52 -14.06 -3.49
N ARG A 92 3.09 -15.18 -2.88
CA ARG A 92 3.71 -15.74 -1.68
C ARG A 92 4.67 -16.85 -2.07
N LYS A 93 5.95 -16.67 -1.74
CA LYS A 93 7.02 -17.66 -1.90
C LYS A 93 7.50 -18.12 -0.52
N THR A 94 8.32 -19.16 -0.51
CA THR A 94 8.87 -19.71 0.73
C THR A 94 9.73 -18.69 1.47
N ASP A 95 10.50 -17.87 0.76
CA ASP A 95 11.50 -16.95 1.31
C ASP A 95 11.12 -15.46 1.21
N GLN A 96 10.01 -15.13 0.55
CA GLN A 96 9.56 -13.76 0.37
C GLN A 96 8.08 -13.67 0.00
N ILE A 97 7.49 -12.49 0.20
CA ILE A 97 6.18 -12.13 -0.32
C ILE A 97 6.38 -10.92 -1.24
N ILE A 98 5.88 -11.01 -2.47
CA ILE A 98 5.89 -9.91 -3.44
C ILE A 98 4.49 -9.34 -3.52
N ILE A 99 4.34 -8.06 -3.17
CA ILE A 99 3.06 -7.36 -3.16
C ILE A 99 3.06 -6.36 -4.32
N THR A 100 2.11 -6.47 -5.23
CA THR A 100 1.87 -5.43 -6.23
C THR A 100 0.91 -4.40 -5.65
N GLY A 101 1.35 -3.14 -5.56
CA GLY A 101 0.54 -2.02 -5.10
C GLY A 101 0.34 -0.98 -6.21
N GLU A 102 -0.87 -0.46 -6.33
CA GLU A 102 -1.19 0.70 -7.16
C GLU A 102 -1.40 1.93 -6.29
N ALA A 103 -0.73 3.03 -6.61
CA ALA A 103 -0.83 4.27 -5.84
C ALA A 103 -2.25 4.83 -5.90
N ASP A 104 -2.75 5.24 -4.74
CA ASP A 104 -4.02 5.92 -4.64
C ASP A 104 -3.86 7.36 -5.15
N GLY A 105 -4.49 7.69 -6.27
CA GLY A 105 -4.37 9.01 -6.92
C GLY A 105 -4.99 10.20 -6.15
N ARG A 106 -5.42 10.02 -4.89
CA ARG A 106 -6.21 11.00 -4.13
C ARG A 106 -5.60 11.42 -2.80
N HIS A 107 -4.28 11.41 -2.65
CA HIS A 107 -3.65 11.97 -1.46
C HIS A 107 -2.63 13.07 -1.79
N ASP A 108 -3.16 14.16 -2.35
CA ASP A 108 -2.65 15.50 -2.08
C ASP A 108 -3.82 16.33 -1.55
N ARG A 109 -4.02 16.28 -0.22
CA ARG A 109 -4.71 17.28 0.59
C ARG A 109 -4.68 16.85 2.05
N THR A 110 -3.71 17.38 2.79
CA THR A 110 -3.85 18.07 4.10
C THR A 110 -2.53 17.92 4.86
N GLY A 111 -1.81 19.02 5.05
CA GLY A 111 -0.68 19.10 5.98
C GLY A 111 0.45 20.05 5.58
N ASP A 112 0.14 21.33 5.35
CA ASP A 112 0.69 22.46 6.13
C ASP A 112 -0.25 23.67 6.02
#